data_AF-A0A0U2YR13-F1
#
_entry.id   AF-A0A0U2YR13-F1
#
_cell.length_a   1.000
_cell.length_b   1.000
_cell.length_c   1.000
_cell.angle_alpha   90.00
_cell.angle_beta   90.00
_cell.angle_gamma   90.00
#
_symmetry.space_group_name_H-M   'P 1'
#
loop_
_entity.id
_entity.type
_entity.pdbx_description
1 polymer ?
#
loop_
_entity_poly.entity_id
_entity_poly.type
_entity_poly.pdbx_seq_one_letter_code
_entity_poly.pdbx_strand_id
1 'polypeptide(L)'
;MRTLCYILLLAVVLLAACDENQQKSAAVLEAEAHLENQGYTSISVIEEKSLLLTKQDLKDPSYAPIWQVQPLDSNQYIDKELTSVELIVQNHPLERLYNSKKTRTIVYLHQNKVVGGWSFPVTSSEALVGNVYSLDGKTAEEVKQEELSPK
;
A
#
# COMPACT_ATOMS: atom_id res chain seq x y z
N MET A 1 -0.62 27.79 -49.14
CA MET A 1 -0.15 28.32 -47.83
C MET A 1 -1.13 28.02 -46.69
N ARG A 2 -2.42 28.39 -46.79
CA ARG A 2 -3.42 28.10 -45.72
C ARG A 2 -3.59 26.60 -45.43
N THR A 3 -3.63 25.75 -46.45
CA THR A 3 -3.68 24.28 -46.32
C THR A 3 -2.43 23.67 -45.71
N LEU A 4 -1.25 24.25 -45.97
CA LEU A 4 0.01 23.82 -45.39
C LEU A 4 0.07 24.12 -43.88
N CYS A 5 -0.49 25.28 -43.46
CA CYS A 5 -0.62 25.62 -42.04
C CYS A 5 -1.55 24.66 -41.30
N TYR A 6 -2.67 24.21 -41.89
CA TYR A 6 -3.58 23.27 -41.24
C TYR A 6 -2.97 21.88 -41.06
N ILE A 7 -2.17 21.40 -42.02
CA ILE A 7 -1.45 20.12 -41.90
C ILE A 7 -0.37 20.21 -40.82
N LEU A 8 0.34 21.34 -40.74
CA LEU A 8 1.35 21.58 -39.70
C LEU A 8 0.71 21.66 -38.31
N LEU A 9 -0.47 22.29 -38.19
CA LEU A 9 -1.19 22.42 -36.92
C LEU A 9 -1.79 21.09 -36.46
N LEU A 10 -2.25 20.24 -37.38
CA LEU A 10 -2.73 18.88 -37.09
C LEU A 10 -1.57 17.97 -36.62
N ALA A 11 -0.38 18.12 -37.20
CA ALA A 11 0.81 17.36 -36.80
C ALA A 11 1.30 17.72 -35.38
N VAL A 12 1.15 18.98 -34.97
CA VAL A 12 1.50 19.43 -33.60
C VAL A 12 0.51 18.88 -32.55
N VAL A 13 -0.78 18.75 -32.89
CA VAL A 13 -1.79 18.16 -31.99
C VAL A 13 -1.56 16.66 -31.77
N LEU A 14 -1.10 15.94 -32.80
CA LEU A 14 -0.80 14.50 -32.69
C LEU A 14 0.44 14.19 -31.85
N LEU A 15 1.39 15.13 -31.72
CA LEU A 15 2.58 14.98 -30.88
C LEU A 15 2.33 15.32 -29.39
N ALA A 16 1.17 15.90 -29.06
CA ALA A 16 0.78 16.24 -27.69
C ALA A 16 -0.05 15.13 -27.01
N ALA A 17 -0.30 14.01 -27.69
CA ALA A 17 -0.80 12.79 -27.06
C ALA A 17 0.35 12.11 -26.29
N CYS A 18 0.82 12.78 -25.24
CA CYS A 18 1.57 12.09 -24.20
C CYS A 18 0.63 11.04 -23.61
N ASP A 19 0.89 9.78 -23.95
CA ASP A 19 0.36 8.64 -23.24
C ASP A 19 0.90 8.72 -21.81
N GLU A 20 0.07 9.14 -20.86
CA GLU A 20 0.36 9.11 -19.43
C GLU A 20 0.27 7.66 -18.90
N ASN A 21 0.74 6.70 -19.69
CA ASN A 21 1.00 5.33 -19.26
C ASN A 21 2.32 5.35 -18.47
N GLN A 22 2.27 5.91 -17.27
CA GLN A 22 3.35 5.75 -16.31
C GLN A 22 3.36 4.27 -15.92
N GLN A 23 4.24 3.49 -16.55
CA GLN A 23 4.40 2.07 -16.29
C GLN A 23 4.63 1.85 -14.79
N LYS A 24 3.75 1.09 -14.15
CA LYS A 24 3.85 0.75 -12.71
C LYS A 24 5.19 0.06 -12.43
N SER A 25 5.78 0.36 -11.29
CA SER A 25 6.99 -0.33 -10.83
C SER A 25 6.70 -1.79 -10.51
N ALA A 26 7.74 -2.62 -10.44
CA ALA A 26 7.60 -4.00 -9.99
C ALA A 26 7.04 -4.09 -8.57
N ALA A 27 7.41 -3.17 -7.68
CA ALA A 27 6.92 -3.16 -6.31
C ALA A 27 5.41 -2.89 -6.24
N VAL A 28 4.91 -1.95 -7.04
CA VAL A 28 3.48 -1.66 -7.14
C VAL A 28 2.71 -2.87 -7.68
N LEU A 29 3.21 -3.51 -8.74
CA LEU A 29 2.56 -4.68 -9.33
C LEU A 29 2.47 -5.84 -8.33
N GLU A 30 3.54 -6.10 -7.58
CA GLU A 30 3.57 -7.15 -6.55
C GLU A 30 2.65 -6.82 -5.36
N ALA A 31 2.58 -5.55 -4.95
CA ALA A 31 1.67 -5.11 -3.90
C ALA A 31 0.20 -5.28 -4.32
N GLU A 32 -0.16 -4.86 -5.53
CA GLU A 32 -1.53 -5.04 -6.06
C GLU A 32 -1.88 -6.52 -6.17
N ALA A 33 -1.03 -7.34 -6.78
CA ALA A 33 -1.25 -8.77 -6.92
C ALA A 33 -1.43 -9.46 -5.56
N HIS A 34 -0.65 -9.07 -4.55
CA HIS A 34 -0.78 -9.61 -3.20
C HIS A 34 -2.14 -9.29 -2.57
N LEU A 35 -2.62 -8.05 -2.71
CA LEU A 35 -3.92 -7.63 -2.19
C LEU A 35 -5.09 -8.25 -2.97
N GLU A 36 -4.96 -8.37 -4.29
CA GLU A 36 -5.94 -9.05 -5.15
C GLU A 36 -6.09 -10.54 -4.80
N ASN A 37 -4.97 -11.21 -4.52
CA ASN A 37 -4.99 -12.61 -4.06
C ASN A 37 -5.70 -12.79 -2.71
N GLN A 38 -5.80 -11.75 -1.90
CA GLN A 38 -6.59 -11.73 -0.66
C GLN A 38 -8.08 -11.38 -0.89
N GLY A 39 -8.47 -11.10 -2.14
CA GLY A 39 -9.83 -10.74 -2.51
C GLY A 39 -10.11 -9.23 -2.49
N TYR A 40 -9.08 -8.40 -2.40
CA TYR A 40 -9.24 -6.94 -2.39
C TYR A 40 -9.14 -6.36 -3.80
N THR A 41 -9.69 -5.16 -3.99
CA THR A 41 -9.59 -4.44 -5.28
C THR A 41 -8.78 -3.17 -5.08
N SER A 42 -7.63 -3.07 -5.76
CA SER A 42 -6.82 -1.84 -5.81
C SER A 42 -7.56 -0.76 -6.60
N ILE A 43 -7.81 0.38 -5.99
CA ILE A 43 -8.48 1.53 -6.62
C ILE A 43 -7.48 2.57 -7.09
N SER A 44 -6.46 2.85 -6.28
CA SER A 44 -5.45 3.84 -6.60
C SER A 44 -4.18 3.60 -5.80
N VAL A 45 -3.04 3.80 -6.45
CA VAL A 45 -1.73 3.93 -5.80
C VAL A 45 -1.57 5.39 -5.38
N ILE A 46 -1.23 5.63 -4.12
CA ILE A 46 -1.04 6.96 -3.54
C ILE A 46 0.42 7.36 -3.57
N GLU A 47 1.30 6.48 -3.08
CA GLU A 47 2.73 6.73 -2.97
C GLU A 47 3.52 5.43 -3.06
N GLU A 48 4.73 5.51 -3.61
CA GLU A 48 5.78 4.49 -3.48
C GLU A 48 7.02 5.16 -2.89
N LYS A 49 7.61 4.56 -1.85
CA LYS A 49 8.75 5.15 -1.13
C LYS A 49 9.73 4.09 -0.64
N SER A 50 11.03 4.36 -0.77
CA SER A 50 12.07 3.59 -0.07
C SER A 50 12.18 4.02 1.39
N LEU A 51 12.32 3.05 2.30
CA LEU A 51 12.58 3.27 3.71
C LEU A 51 13.61 2.26 4.23
N LEU A 52 14.35 2.67 5.26
CA LEU A 52 15.30 1.82 5.96
C LEU A 52 14.75 1.54 7.36
N LEU A 53 14.51 0.27 7.68
CA LEU A 53 14.05 -0.12 9.01
C LEU A 53 15.24 -0.22 9.95
N THR A 54 15.36 0.69 10.92
CA THR A 54 16.44 0.67 11.90
C THR A 54 15.98 0.06 13.23
N LYS A 55 16.95 -0.32 14.07
CA LYS A 55 16.67 -0.71 15.47
C LYS A 55 16.00 0.39 16.28
N GLN A 56 16.21 1.65 15.91
CA GLN A 56 15.61 2.78 16.62
C GLN A 56 14.12 2.90 16.28
N ASP A 57 13.74 2.69 15.02
CA ASP A 57 12.35 2.70 14.59
C ASP A 57 11.51 1.62 15.30
N LEU A 58 12.10 0.43 15.51
CA LEU A 58 11.44 -0.65 16.27
C LEU A 58 11.30 -0.35 17.77
N LYS A 59 12.10 0.58 18.30
CA LYS A 59 12.06 0.99 19.72
C LYS A 59 11.18 2.22 19.94
N ASP A 60 10.84 2.96 18.89
CA ASP A 60 10.00 4.13 18.98
C ASP A 60 8.54 3.70 19.23
N PRO A 61 7.95 4.10 20.37
CA PRO A 61 6.57 3.75 20.71
C PRO A 61 5.54 4.19 19.65
N SER A 62 5.85 5.21 18.86
CA SER A 62 4.99 5.74 17.80
C SER A 62 4.83 4.76 16.63
N TYR A 63 5.83 3.91 16.41
CA TYR A 63 5.82 2.87 15.36
C TYR A 63 5.43 1.50 15.88
N ALA A 64 5.40 1.30 17.21
CA ALA A 64 5.08 0.01 17.81
C ALA A 64 3.76 -0.61 17.29
N PRO A 65 2.65 0.13 17.13
CA PRO A 65 1.41 -0.44 16.60
C PRO A 65 1.55 -0.99 15.18
N ILE A 66 2.36 -0.36 14.33
CA ILE A 66 2.64 -0.80 12.95
C ILE A 66 3.39 -2.13 12.95
N TRP A 67 4.40 -2.27 13.81
CA TRP A 67 5.22 -3.47 13.83
C TRP A 67 4.55 -4.65 14.55
N GLN A 68 3.60 -4.39 15.44
CA GLN A 68 2.85 -5.42 16.17
C GLN A 68 1.82 -6.17 15.31
N VAL A 69 1.42 -5.60 14.16
CA VAL A 69 0.46 -6.24 13.23
C VAL A 69 1.12 -6.93 12.06
N GLN A 70 2.45 -7.07 12.07
CA GLN A 70 3.18 -7.73 11.00
C GLN A 70 3.11 -9.26 11.14
N PRO A 71 2.91 -10.00 10.04
CA PRO A 71 2.86 -11.46 10.08
C PRO A 71 4.26 -12.11 10.23
N LEU A 72 5.32 -11.33 10.06
CA LEU A 72 6.72 -11.80 10.10
C LEU A 72 7.51 -11.04 11.17
N ASP A 73 8.57 -11.68 11.67
CA ASP A 73 9.51 -11.08 12.61
C ASP A 73 10.26 -9.90 11.98
N SER A 74 9.94 -8.69 12.44
CA SER A 74 10.53 -7.44 11.96
C SER A 74 12.05 -7.34 12.19
N ASN A 75 12.60 -8.12 13.13
CA ASN A 75 14.05 -8.16 13.35
C ASN A 75 14.82 -8.67 12.13
N GLN A 76 14.18 -9.47 11.27
CA GLN A 76 14.79 -9.99 10.05
C GLN A 76 15.03 -8.90 8.99
N TYR A 77 14.42 -7.73 9.14
CA TYR A 77 14.46 -6.63 8.17
C TYR A 77 15.19 -5.39 8.69
N ILE A 78 15.79 -5.47 9.88
CA ILE A 78 16.67 -4.41 10.41
C ILE A 78 17.83 -4.14 9.46
N ASP A 79 18.10 -2.87 9.21
CA ASP A 79 19.14 -2.32 8.34
C ASP A 79 19.00 -2.79 6.87
N LYS A 80 17.82 -3.28 6.48
CA LYS A 80 17.48 -3.61 5.10
C LYS A 80 16.60 -2.53 4.48
N GLU A 81 16.86 -2.25 3.20
CA GLU A 81 15.99 -1.39 2.43
C GLU A 81 14.65 -2.09 2.16
N LEU A 82 13.58 -1.38 2.44
CA LEU A 82 12.21 -1.76 2.16
C LEU A 82 11.59 -0.73 1.21
N THR A 83 10.66 -1.18 0.39
CA THR A 83 9.77 -0.31 -0.39
C THR A 83 8.40 -0.35 0.27
N SER A 84 7.85 0.81 0.61
CA SER A 84 6.43 0.93 0.98
C SER A 84 5.63 1.38 -0.23
N VAL A 85 4.56 0.66 -0.53
CA VAL A 85 3.55 1.07 -1.51
C VAL A 85 2.26 1.35 -0.78
N GLU A 86 1.77 2.59 -0.88
CA GLU A 86 0.50 3.01 -0.31
C GLU A 86 -0.61 2.91 -1.37
N LEU A 87 -1.69 2.21 -1.04
CA LEU A 87 -2.84 2.00 -1.91
C LEU A 87 -4.14 2.32 -1.18
N ILE A 88 -5.15 2.70 -1.95
CA ILE A 88 -6.54 2.67 -1.52
C ILE A 88 -7.20 1.45 -2.13
N VAL A 89 -7.80 0.62 -1.27
CA VAL A 89 -8.45 -0.63 -1.67
C VAL A 89 -9.94 -0.64 -1.32
N GLN A 90 -10.65 -1.58 -1.95
CA GLN A 90 -12.02 -1.98 -1.64
C GLN A 90 -12.09 -3.46 -1.26
N ASN A 91 -13.21 -3.85 -0.65
CA ASN A 91 -13.51 -5.21 -0.20
C ASN A 91 -12.62 -5.67 0.96
N HIS A 92 -12.05 -4.73 1.71
CA HIS A 92 -11.24 -5.02 2.88
C HIS A 92 -12.12 -5.27 4.12
N PRO A 93 -11.77 -6.19 5.05
CA PRO A 93 -12.58 -6.50 6.24
C PRO A 93 -12.96 -5.27 7.09
N LEU A 94 -12.06 -4.29 7.17
CA LEU A 94 -12.27 -3.05 7.91
C LEU A 94 -13.42 -2.19 7.39
N GLU A 95 -13.80 -2.32 6.11
CA GLU A 95 -14.93 -1.56 5.55
C GLU A 95 -16.23 -1.91 6.27
N ARG A 96 -16.43 -3.19 6.58
CA ARG A 96 -17.58 -3.64 7.36
C ARG A 96 -17.48 -3.20 8.81
N LEU A 97 -16.31 -3.35 9.42
CA LEU A 97 -16.08 -3.04 10.84
C LEU A 97 -16.30 -1.55 11.14
N TYR A 98 -15.89 -0.67 10.22
CA TYR A 98 -15.93 0.78 10.38
C TYR A 98 -17.03 1.46 9.58
N ASN A 99 -17.92 0.69 8.93
CA ASN A 99 -18.94 1.21 8.02
C ASN A 99 -18.35 2.20 6.99
N SER A 100 -17.18 1.86 6.45
CA SER A 100 -16.48 2.62 5.41
C SER A 100 -16.64 1.96 4.05
N LYS A 101 -16.27 2.67 2.97
CA LYS A 101 -16.31 2.14 1.60
C LYS A 101 -14.94 1.79 1.02
N LYS A 102 -13.89 2.16 1.74
CA LYS A 102 -12.50 2.08 1.31
C LYS A 102 -11.60 1.90 2.52
N THR A 103 -10.46 1.28 2.28
CA THR A 103 -9.38 1.11 3.25
C THR A 103 -8.09 1.64 2.63
N ARG A 104 -7.27 2.33 3.43
CA ARG A 104 -5.91 2.70 3.08
C ARG A 104 -5.00 1.59 3.56
N THR A 105 -4.13 1.11 2.68
CA THR A 105 -3.21 0.01 2.96
C THR A 105 -1.81 0.41 2.56
N ILE A 106 -0.84 0.15 3.42
CA ILE A 106 0.58 0.25 3.10
C ILE A 106 1.15 -1.15 3.05
N VAL A 107 1.69 -1.54 1.91
CA VAL A 107 2.37 -2.83 1.71
C VAL A 107 3.88 -2.60 1.77
N TYR A 108 4.57 -3.38 2.59
CA TYR A 108 6.02 -3.39 2.66
C TYR A 108 6.59 -4.51 1.81
N LEU A 109 7.58 -4.17 1.00
CA LEU A 109 8.31 -5.10 0.15
C LEU A 109 9.80 -5.06 0.44
N HIS A 110 10.44 -6.22 0.40
CA HIS A 110 11.89 -6.33 0.35
C HIS A 110 12.26 -7.11 -0.92
N GLN A 111 13.07 -6.51 -1.80
CA GLN A 111 13.43 -7.12 -3.09
C GLN A 111 12.19 -7.56 -3.90
N ASN A 112 11.18 -6.68 -3.97
CA ASN A 112 9.89 -6.92 -4.63
C ASN A 112 9.08 -8.11 -4.09
N LYS A 113 9.39 -8.60 -2.88
CA LYS A 113 8.55 -9.60 -2.19
C LYS A 113 7.83 -8.93 -1.04
N VAL A 114 6.53 -9.16 -0.94
CA VAL A 114 5.73 -8.66 0.19
C VAL A 114 6.21 -9.30 1.49
N VAL A 115 6.56 -8.47 2.46
CA VAL A 115 7.05 -8.88 3.79
C VAL A 115 6.07 -8.51 4.91
N GLY A 116 5.03 -7.75 4.57
CA GLY A 116 4.03 -7.29 5.51
C GLY A 116 3.42 -5.98 5.06
N GLY A 117 2.85 -5.26 6.01
CA GLY A 117 2.14 -4.03 5.77
C GLY A 117 1.05 -3.82 6.81
N TRP A 118 0.26 -2.78 6.64
CA TRP A 118 -0.85 -2.47 7.53
C TRP A 118 -1.96 -1.73 6.81
N SER A 119 -3.16 -1.80 7.41
CA SER A 119 -4.39 -1.24 6.89
C SER A 119 -5.03 -0.29 7.90
N PHE A 120 -5.70 0.74 7.39
CA PHE A 120 -6.43 1.72 8.18
C PHE A 120 -7.71 2.13 7.46
N PRO A 121 -8.87 2.17 8.14
CA PRO A 121 -10.14 2.50 7.50
C PRO A 121 -10.13 3.94 6.99
N VAL A 122 -10.75 4.20 5.83
CA VAL A 122 -10.95 5.57 5.32
C VAL A 122 -12.40 5.99 5.61
N THR A 123 -12.63 6.81 6.64
CA THR A 123 -13.97 7.32 6.97
C THR A 123 -14.14 8.79 6.59
N SER A 124 -15.39 9.19 6.36
CA SER A 124 -15.78 10.54 5.93
C SER A 124 -16.10 11.51 7.06
N SER A 125 -16.19 11.04 8.31
CA SER A 125 -16.59 11.85 9.46
C SER A 125 -15.79 11.49 10.71
N GLU A 126 -15.22 12.55 11.31
CA GLU A 126 -14.45 12.59 12.57
C GLU A 126 -13.08 11.89 12.57
N ALA A 127 -12.18 12.45 13.38
CA ALA A 127 -10.83 11.96 13.57
C ALA A 127 -10.90 10.49 13.98
N LEU A 128 -10.43 9.60 13.10
CA LEU A 128 -10.27 8.19 13.44
C LEU A 128 -9.21 8.08 14.52
N VAL A 129 -9.66 7.95 15.77
CA VAL A 129 -8.85 7.47 16.88
C VAL A 129 -8.91 5.95 16.82
N GLY A 130 -7.84 5.32 16.34
CA GLY A 130 -7.79 3.87 16.18
C GLY A 130 -6.37 3.38 15.94
N ASN A 131 -6.16 2.10 16.22
CA ASN A 131 -4.93 1.42 15.87
C ASN A 131 -4.93 1.02 14.40
N VAL A 132 -3.73 0.76 13.89
CA VAL A 132 -3.55 0.09 12.59
C VAL A 132 -3.87 -1.40 12.70
N TYR A 133 -4.18 -2.01 11.57
CA TYR A 133 -4.48 -3.43 11.42
C TYR A 133 -3.47 -4.07 10.49
N SER A 134 -3.33 -5.39 10.52
CA SER A 134 -2.58 -6.12 9.51
C SER A 134 -3.21 -5.95 8.12
N LEU A 135 -2.51 -6.41 7.08
CA LEU A 135 -3.03 -6.41 5.71
C LEU A 135 -4.35 -7.17 5.54
N ASP A 136 -4.59 -8.18 6.37
CA ASP A 136 -5.83 -8.97 6.38
C ASP A 136 -6.86 -8.47 7.41
N GLY A 137 -6.63 -7.30 8.01
CA GLY A 137 -7.57 -6.64 8.90
C GLY A 137 -7.59 -7.15 10.34
N LYS A 138 -6.54 -7.83 10.80
CA LYS A 138 -6.39 -8.32 12.17
C LYS A 138 -5.75 -7.30 13.10
N THR A 139 -6.08 -7.41 14.37
CA THR A 139 -5.45 -6.73 15.48
C THR A 139 -4.10 -7.36 15.83
N ALA A 140 -3.28 -6.64 16.60
CA ALA A 140 -2.00 -7.16 17.11
C ALA A 140 -2.18 -8.43 17.96
N GLU A 141 -3.27 -8.48 18.74
CA GLU A 141 -3.61 -9.62 19.58
C GLU A 141 -3.93 -10.86 18.75
N GLU A 142 -4.71 -10.72 17.68
CA GLU A 142 -5.06 -11.82 16.77
C GLU A 142 -3.83 -12.35 16.03
N VAL A 143 -2.95 -11.46 15.55
CA VAL A 143 -1.68 -11.85 14.91
C VAL A 143 -0.82 -12.67 15.89
N LYS A 144 -0.70 -12.22 17.14
CA LYS A 144 0.07 -12.93 18.17
C LYS A 144 -0.54 -14.29 18.54
N GLN A 145 -1.86 -14.41 18.54
CA GLN A 145 -2.54 -15.67 18.82
C GLN A 145 -2.29 -16.72 17.72
N GLU A 146 -2.24 -16.29 16.46
CA GLU A 146 -1.90 -17.18 15.33
C GLU A 146 -0.46 -17.65 15.37
N GLU A 147 0.49 -16.80 15.77
CA GLU A 147 1.90 -17.20 15.97
C GLU A 147 2.04 -18.32 17.01
N LEU A 148 1.25 -18.26 18.07
CA LEU A 148 1.26 -19.21 19.18
C LEU A 148 0.46 -20.49 18.91
N SER A 149 -0.30 -20.54 17.81
CA SER A 149 -1.13 -21.70 17.46
C SER A 149 -0.32 -22.70 16.62
N PRO A 150 -0.24 -23.98 17.01
CA PRO A 150 0.46 -24.99 16.20
C PRO A 150 -0.25 -25.17 14.85
N LYS A 151 0.50 -25.06 13.76
CA LYS A 151 0.06 -25.39 12.40
C LYS A 151 -0.06 -26.89 12.18
#